data_AF-K1SB48-F1
#
_entry.id   AF-K1SB48-F1
#
_cell.length_a   1.000
_cell.length_b   1.000
_cell.length_c   1.000
_cell.angle_alpha   90.00
_cell.angle_beta   90.00
_cell.angle_gamma   90.00
#
_symmetry.space_group_name_H-M   'P 1'
#
loop_
_entity.id
_entity.type
_entity.pdbx_description
1 polymer ?
#
loop_
_entity_poly.entity_id
_entity_poly.type
_entity_poly.pdbx_seq_one_letter_code
_entity_poly.pdbx_strand_id
1 'polypeptide(L)' 'MYRSHVLVCGGTGCTSSNSAAIIEALESEIKKHGLENEVKVVRTGCFGLCAR' A
#
# COMPACT_ATOMS: atom_id res chain seq x y z
N MET A 1 0.67 15.12 10.90
CA MET A 1 0.72 13.78 11.54
C MET A 1 -0.30 12.92 10.82
N TYR A 2 0.09 11.79 10.24
CA TYR A 2 -0.87 10.92 9.53
C TYR A 2 -1.69 10.13 10.56
N ARG A 3 -3.02 10.13 10.41
CA ARG A 3 -3.98 9.38 11.24
C ARG A 3 -3.86 7.88 11.01
N SER A 4 -3.52 7.45 9.80
CA SER A 4 -3.44 6.02 9.46
C SER A 4 -2.33 5.76 8.43
N HIS A 5 -1.70 4.60 8.56
CA HIS A 5 -0.69 4.11 7.62
C HIS A 5 -1.20 2.82 6.97
N VAL A 6 -1.26 2.83 5.65
CA VAL A 6 -1.65 1.65 4.86
C VAL A 6 -0.38 0.98 4.39
N LEU A 7 -0.05 -0.17 4.99
CA LEU A 7 1.14 -0.93 4.68
C LEU A 7 0.85 -1.94 3.58
N VAL A 8 1.53 -1.81 2.44
CA VAL A 8 1.39 -2.75 1.31
C VAL A 8 2.61 -3.65 1.25
N CYS A 9 2.38 -4.96 1.15
CA CYS A 9 3.45 -5.94 1.03
C CYS A 9 4.20 -5.75 -0.29
N GLY A 10 5.52 -5.52 -0.21
CA GLY A 10 6.40 -5.34 -1.35
C GLY A 10 7.33 -6.52 -1.61
N GLY A 11 7.07 -7.68 -1.00
CA GLY A 11 7.82 -8.91 -1.27
C GLY A 11 7.76 -9.32 -2.74
N THR A 12 8.68 -10.21 -3.16
CA THR A 12 8.77 -10.70 -4.55
C THR A 12 7.44 -11.29 -5.03
N GLY A 13 6.77 -12.11 -4.22
CA GLY A 13 5.46 -12.70 -4.58
C GLY A 13 4.32 -11.69 -4.73
N CYS A 14 4.31 -10.62 -3.92
CA CYS A 14 3.31 -9.55 -4.07
C CYS A 14 3.64 -8.65 -5.26
N THR A 15 4.92 -8.37 -5.49
CA THR A 15 5.38 -7.59 -6.64
C THR A 15 5.08 -8.32 -7.95
N SER A 16 5.30 -9.64 -8.03
CA SER A 16 4.92 -10.45 -9.20
C SER A 16 3.41 -10.56 -9.40
N SER A 17 2.63 -10.33 -8.34
CA SER A 17 1.16 -10.25 -8.38
C SER A 17 0.65 -8.83 -8.57
N ASN A 18 1.50 -7.92 -9.09
CA ASN A 18 1.14 -6.56 -9.44
C ASN A 18 0.78 -5.65 -8.25
N SER A 19 1.43 -5.83 -7.09
CA SER A 19 1.19 -4.98 -5.90
C SER A 19 1.46 -3.49 -6.11
N ALA A 20 2.25 -3.11 -7.11
CA ALA A 20 2.51 -1.71 -7.46
C ALA A 20 1.23 -0.98 -7.90
N ALA A 21 0.39 -1.63 -8.72
CA ALA A 21 -0.88 -1.06 -9.17
C ALA A 21 -1.85 -0.82 -8.01
N ILE A 22 -1.78 -1.65 -6.96
CA ILE A 22 -2.59 -1.47 -5.74
C ILE A 22 -2.15 -0.21 -4.99
N ILE A 23 -0.85 0.05 -4.89
CA ILE A 23 -0.31 1.26 -4.25
C ILE A 23 -0.79 2.50 -5.00
N GLU A 24 -0.65 2.51 -6.33
CA GLU A 24 -1.09 3.63 -7.17
C GLU A 24 -2.61 3.88 -7.07
N ALA A 25 -3.41 2.81 -7.08
CA ALA A 25 -4.85 2.91 -6.92
C ALA A 25 -5.24 3.49 -5.55
N LEU A 26 -4.58 3.04 -4.47
CA LEU A 26 -4.80 3.56 -3.12
C LEU A 26 -4.43 5.04 -3.03
N GLU A 27 -3.28 5.44 -3.55
CA GLU A 27 -2.85 6.85 -3.54
C GLU A 27 -3.79 7.74 -4.37
N SER A 28 -4.25 7.25 -5.53
CA SER A 28 -5.22 7.96 -6.37
C SER A 28 -6.55 8.18 -5.65
N GLU A 29 -7.10 7.14 -5.00
CA GLU A 29 -8.33 7.27 -4.21
C GLU A 29 -8.15 8.17 -2.99
N ILE A 30 -7.06 8.03 -2.25
CA ILE A 30 -6.75 8.91 -1.11
C ILE A 30 -6.74 10.38 -1.55
N LYS A 31 -6.13 10.67 -2.71
CA LYS A 31 -6.10 12.01 -3.28
C LYS A 31 -7.48 12.49 -3.73
N LYS A 32 -8.27 11.64 -4.40
CA LYS A 32 -9.66 11.96 -4.80
C LYS A 32 -10.55 12.31 -3.62
N HIS A 33 -10.33 11.66 -2.48
CA HIS A 33 -11.08 11.90 -1.25
C HIS A 33 -10.48 12.99 -0.35
N GLY A 34 -9.37 13.64 -0.75
CA GLY A 34 -8.71 14.69 0.04
C GLY A 34 -8.05 14.20 1.34
N LEU A 35 -7.80 12.89 1.46
CA LEU A 35 -7.26 12.24 2.67
C LEU A 35 -5.73 12.17 2.70
N GLU A 36 -5.06 12.81 1.74
CA GLU A 36 -3.60 12.77 1.56
C GLU A 36 -2.80 13.28 2.76
N ASN A 37 -3.41 14.10 3.63
CA ASN A 37 -2.79 14.60 4.86
C ASN A 37 -3.07 13.70 6.08
N GLU A 38 -3.99 12.73 5.96
CA GLU A 38 -4.40 11.82 7.03
C GLU A 38 -3.92 10.39 6.81
N VAL A 39 -3.87 9.93 5.56
CA VAL A 39 -3.57 8.54 5.21
C VAL A 39 -2.31 8.48 4.35
N LYS A 40 -1.34 7.69 4.79
CA LYS A 40 -0.10 7.46 4.04
C LYS A 40 0.00 6.00 3.62
N VAL A 41 0.17 5.77 2.32
CA VAL A 41 0.49 4.44 1.77
C VAL A 41 1.99 4.22 1.88
N VAL A 42 2.39 3.07 2.40
CA VAL A 42 3.81 2.71 2.56
C VAL A 42 4.02 1.31 1.99
N ARG A 43 4.92 1.22 1.01
CA ARG A 43 5.42 -0.07 0.54
C ARG A 43 6.39 -0.64 1.59
N THR A 44 6.11 -1.84 2.05
CA THR A 44 6.89 -2.56 3.06
C THR A 44 7.55 -3.81 2.48
N GLY A 45 8.30 -4.54 3.29
CA GLY A 45 8.88 -5.83 2.90
C GLY A 45 7.84 -6.95 2.79
N CYS A 46 8.31 -8.20 2.81
CA CYS A 46 7.45 -9.38 2.84
C CYS A 46 6.82 -9.57 4.23
N PHE A 47 5.50 -9.81 4.30
CA PHE A 47 4.82 -10.17 5.54
C PHE A 47 4.84 -11.67 5.88
N GLY A 48 5.33 -12.52 4.98
CA GLY A 48 5.34 -13.98 5.18
C GLY A 48 3.96 -14.64 5.10
N LEU A 49 2.94 -13.93 4.59
CA LEU A 49 1.58 -14.44 4.49
C LEU A 49 1.35 -15.40 3.30
N CYS A 50 2.26 -15.42 2.32
CA CYS A 50 2.13 -16.22 1.10
C CYS A 50 2.47 -17.71 1.29
N ALA A 51 3.18 -18.06 2.36
CA ALA A 51 3.63 -19.43 2.64
C ALA A 51 2.69 -20.18 3.60
N ARG A 52 1.44 -19.74 3.70
CA ARG A 52 0.39 -20.38 4.49
C ARG A 52 -0.49 -21.24 3.60
#